data_AF-A0A9Q4G1E1-F1
#
_entry.id   AF-A0A9Q4G1E1-F1
#
_cell.length_a   1.000
_cell.length_b   1.000
_cell.length_c   1.000
_cell.angle_alpha   90.00
_cell.angle_beta   90.00
_cell.angle_gamma   90.00
#
_symmetry.space_group_name_H-M   'P 1'
#
loop_
_entity.id
_entity.type
_entity.pdbx_description
1 polymer ?
#
loop_
_entity_poly.entity_id
_entity_poly.type
_entity_poly.pdbx_seq_one_letter_code
_entity_poly.pdbx_strand_id
1 'polypeptide(L)'
;MEELITASATIQGAQIQANYTLWAAAIGGLFLLASILITAKATLNAHKADKLAEAKRDVYLNLVRKWQNYLMAANSFRNFEKRKDFNRNYALALTELIAALHEASFISNPLTKEKLFDFTMQFTLDLSKINDCIDEWYVPKEDNENRLKIIINLMDILKIYGLKALDLQKELRKEMGLPEDEMVNQRIMEKQEKFAEKIKSKLLGKSNID
;
A
#
# COMPACT_ATOMS: atom_id res chain seq x y z
N MET A 1 39.02 77.81 7.76
CA MET A 1 39.29 76.91 6.61
C MET A 1 39.20 75.45 7.04
N GLU A 2 39.81 75.07 8.18
CA GLU A 2 39.64 73.74 8.79
C GLU A 2 38.19 73.37 9.12
N GLU A 3 37.39 74.27 9.71
CA GLU A 3 35.98 73.96 10.02
C GLU A 3 35.11 73.66 8.78
N LEU A 4 35.36 74.33 7.66
CA LEU A 4 34.67 74.07 6.38
C LEU A 4 35.09 72.73 5.77
N ILE A 5 36.36 72.34 5.94
CA ILE A 5 36.89 71.04 5.50
C ILE A 5 36.31 69.92 6.38
N THR A 6 36.24 70.12 7.70
CA THR A 6 35.65 69.17 8.65
C THR A 6 34.14 69.00 8.44
N ALA A 7 33.40 70.08 8.18
CA ALA A 7 31.97 70.02 7.86
C ALA A 7 31.72 69.28 6.53
N SER A 8 32.54 69.54 5.50
CA SER A 8 32.46 68.84 4.21
C SER A 8 32.78 67.34 4.33
N ALA A 9 33.83 66.98 5.08
CA ALA A 9 34.18 65.59 5.36
C ALA A 9 33.09 64.85 6.15
N THR A 10 32.44 65.54 7.11
CA THR A 10 31.31 64.99 7.87
C THR A 10 30.10 64.72 6.98
N ILE A 11 29.78 65.64 6.06
CA ILE A 11 28.68 65.48 5.09
C ILE A 11 28.96 64.33 4.12
N GLN A 12 30.20 64.21 3.63
CA GLN A 12 30.59 63.07 2.78
C GLN A 12 30.52 61.74 3.53
N GLY A 13 31.00 61.69 4.78
CA GLY A 13 30.88 60.50 5.64
C GLY A 13 29.43 60.08 5.85
N ALA A 14 28.55 61.04 6.14
CA ALA A 14 27.11 60.80 6.29
C ALA A 14 26.45 60.31 4.98
N GLN A 15 26.84 60.86 3.83
CA GLN A 15 26.34 60.40 2.52
C GLN A 15 26.78 58.98 2.18
N ILE A 16 28.04 58.64 2.47
CA ILE A 16 28.58 57.29 2.28
C ILE A 16 27.82 56.30 3.19
N GLN A 17 27.65 56.63 4.47
CA GLN A 17 26.91 55.81 5.42
C GLN A 17 25.44 55.64 5.01
N ALA A 18 24.78 56.70 4.53
CA ALA A 18 23.41 56.65 4.04
C ALA A 18 23.30 55.75 2.81
N ASN A 19 24.22 55.85 1.86
CA ASN A 19 24.23 55.00 0.66
C ASN A 19 24.48 53.53 1.00
N TYR A 20 25.44 53.22 1.89
CA TYR A 20 25.64 51.85 2.38
C TYR A 20 24.41 51.30 3.10
N THR A 21 23.73 52.13 3.89
CA THR A 21 22.50 51.74 4.58
C THR A 21 21.37 51.44 3.59
N LEU A 22 21.23 52.25 2.54
CA LEU A 22 20.25 52.02 1.48
C LEU A 22 20.52 50.72 0.70
N TRP A 23 21.78 50.46 0.33
CA TRP A 23 22.16 49.22 -0.35
C TRP A 23 21.99 47.99 0.55
N ALA A 24 22.37 48.08 1.83
CA ALA A 24 22.17 47.01 2.80
C ALA A 24 20.67 46.71 2.99
N ALA A 25 19.81 47.74 3.06
CA ALA A 25 18.36 47.56 3.14
C ALA A 25 17.77 46.94 1.87
N ALA A 26 18.24 47.36 0.69
CA ALA A 26 17.80 46.79 -0.58
C ALA A 26 18.19 45.31 -0.74
N ILE A 27 19.45 44.97 -0.44
CA ILE A 27 19.96 43.59 -0.50
C ILE A 27 19.26 42.72 0.57
N GLY A 28 19.13 43.23 1.80
CA GLY A 28 18.42 42.55 2.88
C GLY A 28 16.95 42.28 2.55
N GLY A 29 16.26 43.25 1.94
CA GLY A 29 14.89 43.10 1.46
C GLY A 29 14.75 42.04 0.37
N LEU A 30 15.66 42.02 -0.61
CA LEU A 30 15.67 40.99 -1.66
C LEU A 30 15.93 39.60 -1.09
N PHE A 31 16.86 39.46 -0.14
CA PHE A 31 17.14 38.19 0.51
C PHE A 31 15.94 37.67 1.32
N LEU A 32 15.24 38.56 2.02
CA LEU A 32 14.02 38.23 2.75
C LEU A 32 12.89 37.77 1.81
N LEU A 33 12.69 38.47 0.69
CA LEU A 33 11.71 38.04 -0.31
C LEU A 33 12.06 36.67 -0.91
N ALA A 34 13.33 36.45 -1.27
CA ALA A 34 13.79 35.17 -1.79
C ALA A 34 13.60 34.05 -0.77
N SER A 35 13.93 34.27 0.51
CA SER A 35 13.78 33.25 1.57
C SER A 35 12.32 32.90 1.83
N ILE A 36 11.41 33.89 1.82
CA ILE A 36 9.96 33.66 1.94
C ILE A 36 9.46 32.81 0.76
N LEU A 37 9.84 33.14 -0.47
CA LEU A 37 9.40 32.40 -1.66
C LEU A 37 9.92 30.95 -1.66
N ILE A 38 11.19 30.76 -1.31
CA ILE A 38 11.79 29.42 -1.20
C ILE A 38 11.09 28.61 -0.11
N THR A 39 10.90 29.21 1.08
CA THR A 39 10.25 28.55 2.22
C THR A 39 8.80 28.21 1.90
N ALA A 40 8.03 29.14 1.32
CA ALA A 40 6.63 28.91 0.95
C ALA A 40 6.51 27.76 -0.07
N LYS A 41 7.39 27.72 -1.08
CA LYS A 41 7.42 26.63 -2.07
C LYS A 41 7.82 25.29 -1.44
N ALA A 42 8.82 25.30 -0.55
CA ALA A 42 9.26 24.10 0.16
C ALA A 42 8.13 23.55 1.06
N THR A 43 7.48 24.41 1.84
CA THR A 43 6.34 24.05 2.70
C THR A 43 5.16 23.51 1.89
N LEU A 44 4.82 24.15 0.76
CA LEU A 44 3.73 23.67 -0.10
C LEU A 44 4.05 22.28 -0.69
N ASN A 45 5.28 22.06 -1.12
CA ASN A 45 5.71 20.77 -1.65
C ASN A 45 5.72 19.68 -0.57
N ALA A 46 6.23 20.00 0.62
CA ALA A 46 6.19 19.10 1.78
C ALA A 46 4.74 18.74 2.14
N HIS A 47 3.85 19.73 2.20
CA HIS A 47 2.43 19.49 2.50
C HIS A 47 1.74 18.59 1.47
N LYS A 48 2.03 18.78 0.18
CA LYS A 48 1.52 17.89 -0.89
C LYS A 48 2.07 16.48 -0.76
N ALA A 49 3.35 16.33 -0.44
CA ALA A 49 3.98 15.03 -0.22
C ALA A 49 3.37 14.30 0.98
N ASP A 50 3.16 14.99 2.10
CA ASP A 50 2.51 14.44 3.29
C ASP A 50 1.08 13.98 3.00
N LYS A 51 0.30 14.79 2.28
CA LYS A 51 -1.07 14.43 1.89
C LYS A 51 -1.12 13.23 0.95
N LEU A 52 -0.16 13.13 0.03
CA LEU A 52 -0.04 11.96 -0.83
C LEU A 52 0.35 10.71 -0.02
N ALA A 53 1.29 10.83 0.93
CA ALA A 53 1.68 9.74 1.80
C ALA A 53 0.51 9.25 2.69
N GLU A 54 -0.29 10.18 3.22
CA GLU A 54 -1.52 9.89 3.96
C GLU A 54 -2.53 9.14 3.09
N ALA A 55 -2.79 9.63 1.87
CA ALA A 55 -3.70 8.96 0.93
C ALA A 55 -3.22 7.55 0.54
N LYS A 56 -1.92 7.38 0.27
CA LYS A 56 -1.31 6.08 -0.02
C LYS A 56 -1.50 5.11 1.15
N ARG A 57 -1.21 5.55 2.37
CA ARG A 57 -1.39 4.74 3.58
C ARG A 57 -2.83 4.25 3.71
N ASP A 58 -3.80 5.14 3.55
CA ASP A 58 -5.21 4.79 3.74
C ASP A 58 -5.70 3.81 2.66
N VAL A 59 -5.29 4.02 1.40
CA VAL A 59 -5.60 3.11 0.28
C VAL A 59 -4.94 1.73 0.49
N TYR A 60 -3.67 1.68 0.87
CA TYR A 60 -2.95 0.40 1.05
C TYR A 60 -3.48 -0.38 2.26
N LEU A 61 -3.84 0.29 3.35
CA LEU A 61 -4.50 -0.36 4.49
C LEU A 61 -5.90 -0.88 4.13
N ASN A 62 -6.64 -0.14 3.29
CA ASN A 62 -7.92 -0.61 2.77
C ASN A 62 -7.75 -1.86 1.90
N LEU A 63 -6.74 -1.90 1.02
CA LEU A 63 -6.42 -3.08 0.23
C LEU A 63 -6.16 -4.33 1.10
N VAL A 64 -5.33 -4.20 2.14
CA VAL A 64 -5.07 -5.30 3.09
C VAL A 64 -6.37 -5.80 3.73
N ARG A 65 -7.26 -4.88 4.13
CA ARG A 65 -8.57 -5.23 4.70
C ARG A 65 -9.45 -5.96 3.69
N LYS A 66 -9.54 -5.49 2.45
CA LYS A 66 -10.36 -6.13 1.41
C LYS A 66 -9.82 -7.50 0.99
N TRP A 67 -8.50 -7.68 0.96
CA TRP A 67 -7.86 -8.99 0.77
C TRP A 67 -8.28 -9.99 1.85
N GLN A 68 -8.18 -9.59 3.12
CA GLN A 68 -8.59 -10.44 4.24
C GLN A 68 -10.08 -10.80 4.19
N ASN A 69 -10.95 -9.82 3.89
CA ASN A 69 -12.38 -10.05 3.75
C ASN A 69 -12.69 -11.03 2.61
N TYR A 70 -12.01 -10.91 1.47
CA TYR A 70 -12.12 -11.86 0.37
C TYR A 70 -11.71 -13.27 0.78
N LEU A 71 -10.56 -13.44 1.45
CA LEU A 71 -10.12 -14.76 1.91
C LEU A 71 -11.13 -15.41 2.86
N MET A 72 -11.73 -14.62 3.77
CA MET A 72 -12.77 -15.11 4.66
C MET A 72 -14.04 -15.49 3.90
N ALA A 73 -14.48 -14.64 2.96
CA ALA A 73 -15.64 -14.91 2.13
C ALA A 73 -15.42 -16.17 1.29
N ALA A 74 -14.30 -16.29 0.57
CA ALA A 74 -13.94 -17.45 -0.24
C ALA A 74 -13.91 -18.76 0.57
N ASN A 75 -13.46 -18.72 1.83
CA ASN A 75 -13.42 -19.90 2.71
C ASN A 75 -14.75 -20.23 3.40
N SER A 76 -15.75 -19.35 3.30
CA SER A 76 -17.05 -19.50 3.98
C SER A 76 -18.06 -20.38 3.25
N PHE A 77 -17.76 -20.82 2.02
CA PHE A 77 -18.66 -21.64 1.19
C PHE A 77 -19.24 -22.86 1.91
N ARG A 78 -18.44 -23.49 2.78
CA ARG A 78 -18.83 -24.66 3.59
C ARG A 78 -19.92 -24.38 4.62
N ASN A 79 -20.11 -23.12 4.97
CA ASN A 79 -21.10 -22.69 5.97
C ASN A 79 -22.50 -22.50 5.36
N PHE A 80 -22.63 -22.65 4.03
CA PHE A 80 -23.89 -22.46 3.32
C PHE A 80 -24.30 -23.77 2.66
N GLU A 81 -25.57 -24.16 2.84
CA GLU A 81 -26.13 -25.33 2.15
C GLU A 81 -26.29 -25.09 0.65
N LYS A 82 -26.60 -23.86 0.24
CA LYS A 82 -26.91 -23.51 -1.16
C LYS A 82 -25.92 -22.49 -1.70
N ARG A 83 -25.42 -22.73 -2.91
CA ARG A 83 -24.49 -21.84 -3.63
C ARG A 83 -24.99 -20.40 -3.73
N LYS A 84 -26.29 -20.21 -3.94
CA LYS A 84 -26.89 -18.88 -4.08
C LYS A 84 -26.71 -18.00 -2.82
N ASP A 85 -26.72 -18.60 -1.64
CA ASP A 85 -26.66 -17.87 -0.36
C ASP A 85 -25.22 -17.42 -0.09
N PHE A 86 -24.24 -18.25 -0.48
CA PHE A 86 -22.83 -17.90 -0.50
C PHE A 86 -22.49 -16.80 -1.53
N ASN A 87 -23.07 -16.89 -2.73
CA ASN A 87 -22.70 -16.04 -3.87
C ASN A 87 -22.77 -14.55 -3.58
N ARG A 88 -23.76 -14.09 -2.81
CA ARG A 88 -23.92 -12.66 -2.51
C ARG A 88 -22.70 -12.11 -1.77
N ASN A 89 -22.28 -12.79 -0.71
CA ASN A 89 -21.16 -12.35 0.12
C ASN A 89 -19.83 -12.51 -0.62
N TYR A 90 -19.67 -13.61 -1.35
CA TYR A 90 -18.47 -13.88 -2.15
C TYR A 90 -18.29 -12.86 -3.27
N ALA A 91 -19.33 -12.60 -4.08
CA ALA A 91 -19.26 -11.65 -5.18
C ALA A 91 -19.01 -10.22 -4.71
N LEU A 92 -19.62 -9.82 -3.59
CA LEU A 92 -19.36 -8.52 -2.98
C LEU A 92 -17.90 -8.39 -2.55
N ALA A 93 -17.39 -9.35 -1.77
CA ALA A 93 -16.01 -9.31 -1.29
C ALA A 93 -14.98 -9.33 -2.43
N LEU A 94 -15.26 -10.10 -3.48
CA LEU A 94 -14.42 -10.13 -4.69
C LEU A 94 -14.43 -8.77 -5.41
N THR A 95 -15.62 -8.18 -5.63
CA THR A 95 -15.75 -6.87 -6.29
C THR A 95 -15.01 -5.78 -5.52
N GLU A 96 -15.17 -5.76 -4.19
CA GLU A 96 -14.47 -4.79 -3.33
C GLU A 96 -12.95 -4.98 -3.33
N LEU A 97 -12.46 -6.22 -3.40
CA LEU A 97 -11.03 -6.49 -3.52
C LEU A 97 -10.47 -6.00 -4.86
N ILE A 98 -11.13 -6.31 -5.97
CA ILE A 98 -10.68 -5.85 -7.30
C ILE A 98 -10.68 -4.32 -7.36
N ALA A 99 -11.70 -3.66 -6.82
CA ALA A 99 -11.73 -2.20 -6.70
C ALA A 99 -10.54 -1.67 -5.89
N ALA A 100 -10.27 -2.24 -4.70
CA ALA A 100 -9.15 -1.81 -3.86
C ALA A 100 -7.78 -2.05 -4.52
N LEU A 101 -7.62 -3.11 -5.33
CA LEU A 101 -6.41 -3.36 -6.11
C LEU A 101 -6.20 -2.27 -7.18
N HIS A 102 -7.27 -1.86 -7.87
CA HIS A 102 -7.21 -0.77 -8.84
C HIS A 102 -6.96 0.59 -8.18
N GLU A 103 -7.58 0.87 -7.03
CA GLU A 103 -7.31 2.08 -6.23
C GLU A 103 -5.84 2.15 -5.80
N ALA A 104 -5.30 1.04 -5.29
CA ALA A 104 -3.88 0.96 -4.95
C ALA A 104 -2.99 1.18 -6.17
N SER A 105 -3.31 0.55 -7.31
CA SER A 105 -2.56 0.70 -8.56
C SER A 105 -2.57 2.14 -9.07
N PHE A 106 -3.69 2.86 -8.87
CA PHE A 106 -3.84 4.26 -9.27
C PHE A 106 -2.95 5.21 -8.45
N ILE A 107 -2.89 5.04 -7.13
CA ILE A 107 -2.12 5.93 -6.24
C ILE A 107 -0.63 5.57 -6.20
N SER A 108 -0.26 4.37 -6.64
CA SER A 108 1.11 3.85 -6.62
C SER A 108 2.07 4.54 -7.59
N ASN A 109 3.36 4.50 -7.24
CA ASN A 109 4.44 4.86 -8.16
C ASN A 109 4.51 3.86 -9.33
N PRO A 110 5.09 4.23 -10.49
CA PRO A 110 5.03 3.40 -11.71
C PRO A 110 5.45 1.94 -11.54
N LEU A 111 6.53 1.65 -10.81
CA LEU A 111 7.01 0.28 -10.60
C LEU A 111 6.09 -0.54 -9.70
N THR A 112 5.56 0.04 -8.63
CA THR A 112 4.60 -0.63 -7.75
C THR A 112 3.25 -0.82 -8.45
N LYS A 113 2.85 0.16 -9.26
CA LYS A 113 1.65 0.12 -10.10
C LYS A 113 1.68 -1.05 -11.06
N GLU A 114 2.81 -1.28 -11.74
CA GLU A 114 3.02 -2.44 -12.62
C GLU A 114 2.84 -3.76 -11.85
N LYS A 115 3.53 -3.92 -10.71
CA LYS A 115 3.39 -5.12 -9.87
C LYS A 115 1.97 -5.37 -9.37
N LEU A 116 1.25 -4.31 -8.98
CA LEU A 116 -0.17 -4.39 -8.60
C LEU A 116 -1.03 -4.83 -9.78
N PHE A 117 -0.76 -4.28 -10.97
CA PHE A 117 -1.51 -4.59 -12.17
C PHE A 117 -1.30 -6.05 -12.59
N ASP A 118 -0.05 -6.52 -12.60
CA ASP A 118 0.30 -7.91 -12.90
C ASP A 118 -0.33 -8.88 -11.91
N PHE A 119 -0.27 -8.56 -10.60
CA PHE A 119 -0.96 -9.33 -9.57
C PHE A 119 -2.46 -9.40 -9.84
N THR A 120 -3.10 -8.26 -10.14
CA THR A 120 -4.55 -8.17 -10.36
C THR A 120 -4.99 -8.97 -11.58
N MET A 121 -4.23 -8.87 -12.68
CA MET A 121 -4.51 -9.60 -13.92
C MET A 121 -4.37 -11.11 -13.70
N GLN A 122 -3.26 -11.55 -13.10
CA GLN A 122 -3.04 -12.97 -12.83
C GLN A 122 -4.08 -13.52 -11.85
N PHE A 123 -4.42 -12.76 -10.80
CA PHE A 123 -5.47 -13.15 -9.86
C PHE A 123 -6.82 -13.30 -10.56
N THR A 124 -7.20 -12.32 -11.38
CA THR A 124 -8.47 -12.35 -12.13
C THR A 124 -8.55 -13.57 -13.07
N LEU A 125 -7.46 -13.92 -13.74
CA LEU A 125 -7.42 -15.10 -14.62
C LEU A 125 -7.65 -16.40 -13.83
N ASP A 126 -7.01 -16.53 -12.66
CA ASP A 126 -7.09 -17.74 -11.84
C ASP A 126 -8.33 -17.78 -10.92
N LEU A 127 -9.18 -16.75 -10.91
CA LEU A 127 -10.47 -16.79 -10.22
C LEU A 127 -11.35 -17.94 -10.72
N SER A 128 -11.23 -18.31 -11.99
CA SER A 128 -11.90 -19.48 -12.57
C SER A 128 -11.61 -20.74 -11.74
N LYS A 129 -10.35 -21.02 -11.43
CA LYS A 129 -9.91 -22.19 -10.64
C LYS A 129 -10.48 -22.17 -9.22
N ILE A 130 -10.57 -20.98 -8.61
CA ILE A 130 -11.17 -20.80 -7.29
C ILE A 130 -12.68 -21.10 -7.37
N ASN A 131 -13.35 -20.55 -8.37
CA ASN A 131 -14.78 -20.77 -8.59
C ASN A 131 -15.07 -22.25 -8.86
N ASP A 132 -14.25 -22.93 -9.67
CA ASP A 132 -14.39 -24.35 -9.97
C ASP A 132 -14.37 -25.21 -8.69
N CYS A 133 -13.42 -24.94 -7.77
CA CYS A 133 -13.37 -25.63 -6.48
C CYS A 133 -14.65 -25.38 -5.66
N ILE A 134 -15.13 -24.14 -5.63
CA ILE A 134 -16.35 -23.78 -4.91
C ILE A 134 -17.58 -24.40 -5.58
N ASP A 135 -17.65 -24.45 -6.90
CA ASP A 135 -18.75 -25.06 -7.67
C ASP A 135 -18.81 -26.56 -7.42
N GLU A 136 -17.65 -27.22 -7.42
CA GLU A 136 -17.52 -28.63 -7.11
C GLU A 136 -18.01 -28.99 -5.70
N TRP A 137 -17.90 -28.07 -4.73
CA TRP A 137 -18.47 -28.26 -3.40
C TRP A 137 -20.00 -28.36 -3.42
N TYR A 138 -20.70 -27.65 -4.30
CA TYR A 138 -22.17 -27.69 -4.31
C TYR A 138 -22.74 -28.85 -5.14
N VAL A 139 -21.87 -29.63 -5.80
CA VAL A 139 -22.27 -30.87 -6.45
C VAL A 139 -22.59 -31.93 -5.37
N PRO A 140 -23.74 -32.64 -5.45
CA PRO A 140 -24.04 -33.75 -4.55
C PRO A 140 -22.94 -34.81 -4.62
N LYS A 141 -22.37 -35.18 -3.48
CA LYS A 141 -21.33 -36.22 -3.36
C LYS A 141 -21.59 -37.06 -2.11
N GLU A 142 -21.43 -38.37 -2.21
CA GLU A 142 -21.70 -39.33 -1.13
C GLU A 142 -20.52 -39.49 -0.14
N ASP A 143 -19.32 -39.03 -0.51
CA ASP A 143 -18.07 -39.30 0.22
C ASP A 143 -17.35 -38.02 0.71
N ASN A 144 -16.86 -38.10 1.96
CA ASN A 144 -16.10 -37.06 2.67
C ASN A 144 -14.68 -36.83 2.12
N GLU A 145 -14.02 -37.83 1.54
CA GLU A 145 -12.68 -37.72 0.96
C GLU A 145 -12.68 -36.76 -0.22
N ASN A 146 -13.70 -36.83 -1.08
CA ASN A 146 -13.90 -35.86 -2.16
C ASN A 146 -14.12 -34.42 -1.66
N ARG A 147 -14.80 -34.25 -0.53
CA ARG A 147 -15.01 -32.93 0.10
C ARG A 147 -13.69 -32.35 0.62
N LEU A 148 -12.85 -33.21 1.19
CA LEU A 148 -11.53 -32.82 1.69
C LEU A 148 -10.57 -32.41 0.57
N LYS A 149 -10.57 -33.14 -0.55
CA LYS A 149 -9.77 -32.80 -1.74
C LYS A 149 -10.07 -31.38 -2.26
N ILE A 150 -11.34 -31.01 -2.33
CA ILE A 150 -11.78 -29.66 -2.75
C ILE A 150 -11.21 -28.59 -1.82
N ILE A 151 -11.31 -28.80 -0.50
CA ILE A 151 -10.81 -27.85 0.51
C ILE A 151 -9.29 -27.67 0.37
N ILE A 152 -8.57 -28.78 0.20
CA ILE A 152 -7.12 -28.77 0.03
C ILE A 152 -6.72 -28.02 -1.24
N ASN A 153 -7.37 -28.30 -2.37
CA ASN A 153 -7.11 -27.63 -3.64
C ASN A 153 -7.33 -26.12 -3.54
N LEU A 154 -8.45 -25.69 -2.95
CA LEU A 154 -8.73 -24.29 -2.71
C LEU A 154 -7.66 -23.64 -1.83
N MET A 155 -7.26 -24.32 -0.75
CA MET A 155 -6.19 -23.82 0.13
C MET A 155 -4.86 -23.67 -0.60
N ASP A 156 -4.48 -24.62 -1.45
CA ASP A 156 -3.23 -24.56 -2.21
C ASP A 156 -3.24 -23.38 -3.22
N ILE A 157 -4.37 -23.12 -3.88
CA ILE A 157 -4.53 -21.94 -4.75
C ILE A 157 -4.42 -20.65 -3.94
N LEU A 158 -5.18 -20.52 -2.86
CA LEU A 158 -5.16 -19.32 -2.01
C LEU A 158 -3.81 -19.09 -1.33
N LYS A 159 -3.05 -20.16 -1.02
CA LYS A 159 -1.69 -20.08 -0.47
C LYS A 159 -0.76 -19.35 -1.43
N ILE A 160 -0.77 -19.71 -2.73
CA ILE A 160 0.06 -19.05 -3.75
C ILE A 160 -0.20 -17.55 -3.78
N TYR A 161 -1.48 -17.15 -3.76
CA TYR A 161 -1.83 -15.73 -3.74
C TYR A 161 -1.55 -15.04 -2.43
N GLY A 162 -1.69 -15.74 -1.30
CA GLY A 162 -1.29 -15.23 0.01
C GLY A 162 0.20 -14.87 0.04
N LEU A 163 1.06 -15.72 -0.53
CA LEU A 163 2.50 -15.44 -0.64
C LEU A 163 2.78 -14.25 -1.57
N LYS A 164 2.17 -14.22 -2.76
CA LYS A 164 2.29 -13.08 -3.69
C LYS A 164 1.78 -11.77 -3.07
N ALA A 165 0.74 -11.82 -2.25
CA ALA A 165 0.21 -10.66 -1.54
C ALA A 165 1.18 -10.15 -0.46
N LEU A 166 1.96 -11.03 0.19
CA LEU A 166 3.02 -10.63 1.12
C LEU A 166 4.18 -9.93 0.39
N ASP A 167 4.59 -10.46 -0.76
CA ASP A 167 5.59 -9.80 -1.61
C ASP A 167 5.11 -8.42 -2.06
N LEU A 168 3.84 -8.33 -2.47
CA LEU A 168 3.23 -7.06 -2.83
C LEU A 168 3.18 -6.09 -1.65
N GLN A 169 2.84 -6.57 -0.46
CA GLN A 169 2.82 -5.77 0.76
C GLN A 169 4.20 -5.16 1.07
N LYS A 170 5.28 -5.91 0.88
CA LYS A 170 6.66 -5.41 0.99
C LYS A 170 6.90 -4.23 0.05
N GLU A 171 6.46 -4.32 -1.19
CA GLU A 171 6.61 -3.23 -2.17
C GLU A 171 5.78 -1.99 -1.80
N LEU A 172 4.54 -2.18 -1.34
CA LEU A 172 3.70 -1.08 -0.83
C LEU A 172 4.34 -0.37 0.37
N ARG A 173 4.96 -1.14 1.28
CA ARG A 173 5.64 -0.61 2.46
C ARG A 173 6.89 0.20 2.09
N LYS A 174 7.71 -0.30 1.15
CA LYS A 174 8.86 0.46 0.60
C LYS A 174 8.40 1.79 0.01
N GLU A 175 7.31 1.78 -0.74
CA GLU A 175 6.79 3.00 -1.35
C GLU A 175 6.31 4.04 -0.32
N MET A 176 5.77 3.58 0.82
CA MET A 176 5.41 4.45 1.94
C MET A 176 6.62 4.92 2.76
N GLY A 177 7.85 4.52 2.41
CA GLY A 177 9.05 4.84 3.16
C GLY A 177 9.16 4.09 4.49
N LEU A 178 8.45 2.97 4.65
CA LEU A 178 8.57 2.14 5.85
C LEU A 178 9.83 1.28 5.78
N PRO A 179 10.49 1.04 6.93
CA PRO A 179 11.65 0.17 6.97
C PRO A 179 11.26 -1.27 6.63
N GLU A 180 12.09 -1.89 5.79
CA GLU A 180 12.00 -3.29 5.40
C GLU A 180 13.23 -4.05 5.86
N ASP A 181 13.01 -5.25 6.40
CA ASP A 181 14.05 -6.17 6.81
C ASP A 181 13.81 -7.50 6.06
N GLU A 182 14.74 -7.82 5.16
CA GLU A 182 14.64 -9.00 4.31
C GLU A 182 14.59 -10.30 5.14
N MET A 183 15.34 -10.37 6.24
CA MET A 183 15.33 -11.54 7.12
C MET A 183 14.00 -11.66 7.87
N VAL A 184 13.42 -10.53 8.31
CA VAL A 184 12.09 -10.54 8.94
C VAL A 184 11.04 -10.98 7.92
N ASN A 185 11.06 -10.45 6.70
CA ASN A 185 10.13 -10.79 5.64
C ASN A 185 10.21 -12.28 5.26
N GLN A 186 11.43 -12.81 5.08
CA GLN A 186 11.65 -14.23 4.85
C GLN A 186 11.05 -15.09 5.97
N ARG A 187 11.29 -14.73 7.24
CA ARG A 187 10.72 -15.45 8.40
C ARG A 187 9.19 -15.37 8.44
N ILE A 188 8.59 -14.26 8.00
CA ILE A 188 7.13 -14.13 7.92
C ILE A 188 6.57 -15.07 6.84
N MET A 189 7.20 -15.13 5.65
CA MET A 189 6.82 -16.06 4.59
C MET A 189 6.90 -17.51 5.07
N GLU A 190 8.02 -17.91 5.68
CA GLU A 190 8.19 -19.26 6.24
C GLU A 190 7.14 -19.60 7.31
N LYS A 191 6.76 -18.62 8.15
CA LYS A 191 5.70 -18.82 9.16
C LYS A 191 4.34 -19.07 8.51
N GLN A 192 4.03 -18.36 7.42
CA GLN A 192 2.79 -18.51 6.68
C GLN A 192 2.73 -19.88 5.97
N GLU A 193 3.82 -20.30 5.34
CA GLU A 193 3.93 -21.62 4.73
C GLU A 193 3.77 -22.74 5.77
N LYS A 194 4.53 -22.68 6.87
CA LYS A 194 4.43 -23.67 7.96
C LYS A 194 3.03 -23.71 8.56
N PHE A 195 2.35 -22.57 8.67
CA PHE A 195 0.98 -22.49 9.17
C PHE A 195 -0.01 -23.15 8.20
N ALA A 196 0.10 -22.87 6.90
CA ALA A 196 -0.72 -23.49 5.87
C ALA A 196 -0.56 -25.02 5.85
N GLU A 197 0.68 -25.53 5.90
CA GLU A 197 0.96 -26.96 5.95
C GLU A 197 0.42 -27.60 7.25
N LYS A 198 0.54 -26.90 8.39
CA LYS A 198 -0.04 -27.37 9.67
C LYS A 198 -1.56 -27.50 9.60
N ILE A 199 -2.25 -26.57 8.93
CA ILE A 199 -3.71 -26.69 8.74
C ILE A 199 -4.02 -27.87 7.82
N LYS A 200 -3.31 -28.01 6.70
CA LYS A 200 -3.49 -29.11 5.75
C LYS A 200 -3.32 -30.47 6.42
N SER A 201 -2.24 -30.66 7.19
CA SER A 201 -2.01 -31.90 7.95
C SER A 201 -3.08 -32.18 8.99
N LYS A 202 -3.63 -31.15 9.65
CA LYS A 202 -4.76 -31.32 10.57
C LYS A 202 -6.04 -31.75 9.86
N LEU A 203 -6.30 -31.23 8.66
CA LEU A 203 -7.47 -31.61 7.87
C LEU A 203 -7.33 -33.05 7.36
N LEU A 204 -6.15 -33.45 6.90
CA LEU A 204 -5.84 -34.83 6.49
C LEU A 204 -5.89 -35.80 7.67
N GLY A 205 -5.34 -35.42 8.84
CA GLY A 205 -5.38 -36.26 10.03
C GLY A 205 -6.78 -36.51 10.59
N LYS A 206 -7.75 -35.62 10.30
CA LYS A 206 -9.16 -35.83 10.62
C LYS A 206 -9.84 -36.86 9.70
N SER A 207 -9.32 -37.10 8.49
CA SER A 207 -9.91 -38.10 7.58
C SER A 207 -9.49 -39.53 7.89
N ASN A 208 -8.56 -39.75 8.81
CA ASN A 208 -8.11 -41.07 9.26
C ASN A 208 -8.78 -41.52 10.58
N ILE A 209 -9.78 -40.78 11.07
CA ILE A 209 -10.47 -41.04 12.35
C ILE A 209 -11.97 -41.37 12.15
N ASP A 210 -12.48 -41.29 10.92
CA ASP A 210 -13.83 -41.73 10.54
C ASP A 210 -13.76 -42.96 9.63
#